data_AF-A0A970WL99-F1
#
_entry.id   AF-A0A970WL99-F1
#
_cell.length_a   1.000
_cell.length_b   1.000
_cell.length_c   1.000
_cell.angle_alpha   90.00
_cell.angle_beta   90.00
_cell.angle_gamma   90.00
#
_symmetry.space_group_name_H-M   'P 1'
#
loop_
_entity.id
_entity.type
_entity.pdbx_description
1 polymer ?
#
loop_
_entity_poly.entity_id
_entity_poly.type
_entity_poly.pdbx_seq_one_letter_code
_entity_poly.pdbx_strand_id
1 'polypeptide(L)'
;MFARNSLVWLTAGVLAFGSAVGATAADVVFKVVMMEDEDENPAAAGKAAATALLEAMGDAPLKMVVMSECFEDKENKAELLKGVCDVLPKEKVLGGATYGSFTQKGCTDFDSVCLLGIGGKGVQTSARLAKEMGTSKLTFENDQDLIRERLHAAGEELAGKLKRRDADKLLILIADAHSPKVQFLVEGVQKVVGKDFPITGGCANKNAGQTFVYFRGEMYEDAAVALMLAGDFDVALSGRMANEEQAVINSAANGAAEALKKTVGDPAVVLSFNCAGRRSKLKNYEDELAAMQGVLGKDVPLFGCYCAGEIGPVDEPNAPKDVLSGGSGWHVMFTTIAPTKAAKAPKPSANVSGTITLDGQPLEGAVITLVSQAGQPVAQAKTAADGRYVLKTIAGDPQIPAGQFLVTISKTAKTGEGDKEKELLPMKYANPQTSSFTVELVAEAMNELAFELTTN
;
A
#
# COMPACT_ATOMS: atom_id res chain seq x y z
N MET A 1 37.22 15.21 -70.40
CA MET A 1 36.93 16.27 -69.40
C MET A 1 36.65 15.59 -68.07
N PHE A 2 37.16 16.19 -67.00
CA PHE A 2 37.61 15.56 -65.76
C PHE A 2 36.54 15.00 -64.81
N ALA A 3 37.06 14.12 -63.94
CA ALA A 3 36.52 13.44 -62.77
C ALA A 3 35.70 14.28 -61.78
N ARG A 4 34.84 13.56 -61.04
CA ARG A 4 34.37 13.79 -59.66
C ARG A 4 33.70 12.49 -59.20
N ASN A 5 33.74 12.02 -57.96
CA ASN A 5 34.64 12.16 -56.82
C ASN A 5 34.10 11.12 -55.81
N SER A 6 34.95 10.25 -55.30
CA SER A 6 34.63 9.29 -54.26
C SER A 6 34.23 10.00 -52.95
N LEU A 7 33.28 9.46 -52.18
CA LEU A 7 33.35 9.51 -50.72
C LEU A 7 32.53 8.36 -50.10
N VAL A 8 33.27 7.35 -49.65
CA VAL A 8 32.82 6.27 -48.78
C VAL A 8 32.71 6.83 -47.37
N TRP A 9 31.55 6.73 -46.74
CA TRP A 9 31.43 6.88 -45.29
C TRP A 9 31.21 5.50 -44.67
N LEU A 10 32.22 5.04 -43.93
CA LEU A 10 32.08 3.96 -42.96
C LEU A 10 31.12 4.43 -41.86
N THR A 11 29.97 3.78 -41.73
CA THR A 11 29.24 3.78 -40.46
C THR A 11 29.70 2.58 -39.66
N ALA A 12 30.51 2.84 -38.63
CA ALA A 12 30.88 1.86 -37.63
C ALA A 12 29.62 1.37 -36.90
N GLY A 13 29.26 0.10 -37.13
CA GLY A 13 28.24 -0.58 -36.35
C GLY A 13 28.78 -0.88 -34.95
N VAL A 14 28.43 -0.04 -33.98
CA VAL A 14 28.55 -0.39 -32.57
C VAL A 14 27.40 -1.35 -32.26
N LEU A 15 27.70 -2.65 -32.19
CA LEU A 15 26.83 -3.61 -31.52
C LEU A 15 26.81 -3.26 -30.02
N ALA A 16 25.84 -2.47 -29.61
CA ALA A 16 25.48 -2.36 -28.21
C ALA A 16 24.76 -3.67 -27.82
N PHE A 17 25.48 -4.58 -27.17
CA PHE A 17 24.88 -5.60 -26.33
C PHE A 17 24.27 -4.92 -25.11
N GLY A 18 23.11 -4.29 -25.31
CA GLY A 18 22.21 -3.94 -24.23
C GLY A 18 21.48 -5.21 -23.83
N SER A 19 21.89 -5.81 -22.71
CA SER A 19 21.14 -6.84 -22.01
C SER A 19 19.69 -6.39 -21.89
N ALA A 20 18.79 -7.04 -22.62
CA ALA A 20 17.38 -7.02 -22.33
C ALA A 20 17.20 -7.75 -20.99
N VAL A 21 17.45 -7.03 -19.90
CA VAL A 21 16.71 -7.24 -18.66
C VAL A 21 15.28 -6.93 -19.08
N GLY A 22 14.53 -7.99 -19.40
CA GLY A 22 13.11 -7.87 -19.64
C GLY A 22 12.54 -7.11 -18.46
N ALA A 23 12.10 -5.87 -18.70
CA ALA A 23 11.27 -5.17 -17.76
C ALA A 23 10.09 -6.11 -17.50
N THR A 24 10.06 -6.72 -16.33
CA THR A 24 8.85 -7.33 -15.80
C THR A 24 7.82 -6.21 -15.85
N ALA A 25 6.95 -6.23 -16.87
CA ALA A 25 5.86 -5.28 -16.99
C ALA A 25 5.19 -5.26 -15.61
N ALA A 26 5.21 -4.11 -14.94
CA ALA A 26 4.73 -4.03 -13.58
C ALA A 26 3.31 -4.61 -13.54
N ASP A 27 3.11 -5.65 -12.73
CA ASP A 27 1.82 -6.36 -12.69
C ASP A 27 0.71 -5.40 -12.29
N VAL A 28 1.00 -4.43 -11.42
CA VAL A 28 0.11 -3.33 -11.06
C VAL A 28 0.80 -1.99 -11.35
N VAL A 29 0.11 -1.11 -12.08
CA VAL A 29 0.60 0.21 -12.49
C VAL A 29 -0.39 1.28 -12.02
N PHE A 30 0.14 2.29 -11.34
CA PHE A 30 -0.58 3.52 -11.01
C PHE A 30 0.17 4.71 -11.58
N LYS A 31 -0.57 5.63 -12.20
CA LYS A 31 -0.03 6.88 -12.72
C LYS A 31 -0.94 8.03 -12.32
N VAL A 32 -0.32 9.13 -11.92
CA VAL A 32 -1.02 10.33 -11.50
C VAL A 32 -0.59 11.48 -12.41
N VAL A 33 -1.57 12.17 -12.96
CA VAL A 33 -1.36 13.41 -13.73
C VAL A 33 -2.31 14.47 -13.19
N MET A 34 -1.85 15.72 -13.21
CA MET A 34 -2.62 16.87 -12.80
C MET A 34 -2.41 17.95 -13.86
N MET A 35 -3.50 18.60 -14.26
CA MET A 35 -3.52 19.64 -15.28
C MET A 35 -4.40 20.78 -14.79
N GLU A 36 -3.88 22.00 -14.88
CA GLU A 36 -4.64 23.23 -14.69
C GLU A 36 -5.11 23.75 -16.05
N ASP A 37 -6.28 24.36 -16.08
CA ASP A 37 -6.79 25.06 -17.26
C ASP A 37 -6.29 26.52 -17.26
N GLU A 38 -5.16 26.75 -17.92
CA GLU A 38 -4.55 28.07 -18.03
C GLU A 38 -5.24 28.97 -19.09
N ASP A 39 -6.01 28.37 -20.00
CA ASP A 39 -6.56 29.02 -21.20
C ASP A 39 -8.10 29.20 -21.17
N GLU A 40 -8.74 28.93 -20.03
CA GLU A 40 -10.21 28.91 -19.87
C GLU A 40 -10.89 27.99 -20.91
N ASN A 41 -10.28 26.84 -21.19
CA ASN A 41 -10.76 25.82 -22.11
C ASN A 41 -10.82 24.43 -21.43
N PRO A 42 -11.91 24.14 -20.69
CA PRO A 42 -12.02 22.91 -19.90
C PRO A 42 -11.87 21.65 -20.75
N ALA A 43 -12.41 21.64 -21.97
CA ALA A 43 -12.28 20.51 -22.89
C ALA A 43 -10.82 20.27 -23.32
N ALA A 44 -10.06 21.32 -23.58
CA ALA A 44 -8.64 21.21 -23.90
C ALA A 44 -7.83 20.71 -22.71
N ALA A 45 -8.08 21.25 -21.51
CA ALA A 45 -7.45 20.78 -20.27
C ALA A 45 -7.73 19.30 -20.00
N GLY A 46 -8.99 18.87 -20.17
CA GLY A 46 -9.39 17.46 -20.02
C GLY A 46 -8.69 16.54 -21.02
N LYS A 47 -8.62 16.95 -22.29
CA LYS A 47 -7.93 16.22 -23.35
C LYS A 47 -6.42 16.13 -23.08
N ALA A 48 -5.81 17.20 -22.61
CA ALA A 48 -4.39 17.26 -22.28
C ALA A 48 -4.06 16.34 -21.10
N ALA A 49 -4.86 16.38 -20.02
CA ALA A 49 -4.72 15.50 -18.87
C ALA A 49 -4.85 14.03 -19.26
N ALA A 50 -5.87 13.69 -20.04
CA ALA A 50 -6.10 12.34 -20.53
C ALA A 50 -4.96 11.81 -21.42
N THR A 51 -4.44 12.66 -22.31
CA THR A 51 -3.30 12.32 -23.18
C THR A 51 -2.04 12.07 -22.35
N ALA A 52 -1.73 12.98 -21.42
CA ALA A 52 -0.60 12.84 -20.49
C ALA A 52 -0.71 11.57 -19.64
N LEU A 53 -1.94 11.18 -19.24
CA LEU A 53 -2.14 9.94 -18.51
C LEU A 53 -1.80 8.72 -19.37
N LEU A 54 -2.26 8.65 -20.62
CA LEU A 54 -1.94 7.52 -21.51
C LEU A 54 -0.44 7.43 -21.79
N GLU A 55 0.22 8.57 -22.01
CA GLU A 55 1.68 8.63 -22.15
C GLU A 55 2.39 8.11 -20.89
N ALA A 56 1.93 8.52 -19.70
CA ALA A 56 2.49 8.05 -18.43
C ALA A 56 2.23 6.56 -18.18
N MET A 57 1.11 6.01 -18.66
CA MET A 57 0.78 4.59 -18.57
C MET A 57 1.64 3.73 -19.52
N GLY A 58 2.11 4.30 -20.64
CA GLY A 58 2.86 3.57 -21.67
C GLY A 58 2.09 2.35 -22.17
N ASP A 59 2.74 1.20 -22.25
CA ASP A 59 2.12 -0.05 -22.72
C ASP A 59 1.23 -0.75 -21.67
N ALA A 60 1.15 -0.23 -20.44
CA ALA A 60 0.36 -0.84 -19.39
C ALA A 60 -1.14 -0.75 -19.71
N PRO A 61 -1.89 -1.86 -19.76
CA PRO A 61 -3.32 -1.82 -20.05
C PRO A 61 -4.09 -1.02 -19.00
N LEU A 62 -4.69 0.10 -19.42
CA LEU A 62 -5.53 0.92 -18.56
C LEU A 62 -6.82 0.17 -18.18
N LYS A 63 -7.10 0.04 -16.88
CA LYS A 63 -8.28 -0.66 -16.34
C LYS A 63 -9.35 0.29 -15.82
N MET A 64 -8.96 1.38 -15.17
CA MET A 64 -9.86 2.40 -14.64
C MET A 64 -9.11 3.73 -14.46
N VAL A 65 -9.84 4.84 -14.49
CA VAL A 65 -9.38 6.19 -14.19
C VAL A 65 -10.26 6.75 -13.08
N VAL A 66 -9.63 7.20 -12.00
CA VAL A 66 -10.30 7.98 -10.95
C VAL A 66 -9.98 9.46 -11.18
N MET A 67 -11.01 10.29 -11.32
CA MET A 67 -10.91 11.72 -11.59
C MET A 67 -11.29 12.53 -10.35
N SER A 68 -10.51 13.55 -10.06
CA SER A 68 -10.82 14.63 -9.13
C SER A 68 -10.69 15.94 -9.87
N GLU A 69 -11.72 16.77 -9.91
CA GLU A 69 -11.68 18.08 -10.58
C GLU A 69 -12.31 19.18 -9.73
N CYS A 70 -11.90 20.43 -9.93
CA CYS A 70 -12.35 21.55 -9.12
C CYS A 70 -12.84 22.77 -9.92
N PHE A 71 -13.40 22.56 -11.11
CA PHE A 71 -13.97 23.64 -11.93
C PHE A 71 -15.17 24.28 -11.23
N GLU A 72 -15.45 25.55 -11.49
CA GLU A 72 -16.59 26.23 -10.85
C GLU A 72 -17.95 25.73 -11.41
N ASP A 73 -18.27 25.94 -12.69
CA ASP A 73 -19.63 25.72 -13.20
C ASP A 73 -19.89 24.33 -13.81
N LYS A 74 -21.17 23.91 -13.83
CA LYS A 74 -21.62 22.61 -14.36
C LYS A 74 -21.25 22.43 -15.83
N GLU A 75 -21.33 23.51 -16.61
CA GLU A 75 -20.97 23.55 -18.03
C GLU A 75 -19.48 23.29 -18.23
N ASN A 76 -18.61 23.93 -17.45
CA ASN A 76 -17.16 23.73 -17.51
C ASN A 76 -16.79 22.30 -17.13
N LYS A 77 -17.42 21.76 -16.08
CA LYS A 77 -17.28 20.34 -15.69
C LYS A 77 -17.67 19.38 -16.80
N ALA A 78 -18.76 19.67 -17.51
CA ALA A 78 -19.24 18.85 -18.62
C ALA A 78 -18.27 18.90 -19.81
N GLU A 79 -17.76 20.08 -20.19
CA GLU A 79 -16.77 20.20 -21.26
C GLU A 79 -15.43 19.56 -20.88
N LEU A 80 -14.99 19.69 -19.63
CA LEU A 80 -13.83 18.95 -19.10
C LEU A 80 -14.01 17.44 -19.25
N LEU A 81 -15.12 16.90 -18.74
CA LEU A 81 -15.39 15.46 -18.76
C LEU A 81 -15.45 14.93 -20.20
N LYS A 82 -16.02 15.72 -21.12
CA LYS A 82 -16.01 15.43 -22.56
C LYS A 82 -14.59 15.41 -23.12
N GLY A 83 -13.75 16.41 -22.82
CA GLY A 83 -12.34 16.43 -23.22
C GLY A 83 -11.56 15.21 -22.72
N VAL A 84 -11.80 14.79 -21.48
CA VAL A 84 -11.23 13.55 -20.91
C VAL A 84 -11.70 12.32 -21.71
N CYS A 85 -13.00 12.22 -22.01
CA CYS A 85 -13.61 11.08 -22.69
C CYS A 85 -13.39 11.06 -24.22
N ASP A 86 -12.93 12.17 -24.82
CA ASP A 86 -12.48 12.21 -26.22
C ASP A 86 -11.19 11.40 -26.43
N VAL A 87 -10.44 11.16 -25.34
CA VAL A 87 -9.18 10.39 -25.35
C VAL A 87 -9.32 9.07 -24.58
N LEU A 88 -9.94 9.10 -23.40
CA LEU A 88 -10.11 7.92 -22.55
C LEU A 88 -11.44 7.21 -22.84
N PRO A 89 -11.47 5.87 -22.79
CA PRO A 89 -12.72 5.15 -22.93
C PRO A 89 -13.67 5.51 -21.79
N LYS A 90 -14.85 6.06 -22.11
CA LYS A 90 -15.81 6.57 -21.14
C LYS A 90 -16.11 5.55 -20.04
N GLU A 91 -16.23 4.26 -20.37
CA GLU A 91 -16.56 3.18 -19.43
C GLU A 91 -15.51 2.95 -18.34
N LYS A 92 -14.33 3.54 -18.47
CA LYS A 92 -13.22 3.48 -17.51
C LYS A 92 -13.08 4.76 -16.70
N VAL A 93 -13.91 5.79 -16.90
CA VAL A 93 -13.81 7.06 -16.18
C VAL A 93 -14.83 7.10 -15.06
N LEU A 94 -14.36 7.33 -13.83
CA LEU A 94 -15.20 7.62 -12.67
C LEU A 94 -14.50 8.63 -11.75
N GLY A 95 -15.20 9.20 -10.78
CA GLY A 95 -14.59 10.21 -9.91
C GLY A 95 -15.61 11.13 -9.24
N GLY A 96 -15.17 12.33 -8.89
CA GLY A 96 -16.07 13.38 -8.42
C GLY A 96 -15.47 14.78 -8.45
N ALA A 97 -16.34 15.78 -8.31
CA ALA A 97 -15.94 17.17 -8.08
C ALA A 97 -15.39 17.32 -6.66
N THR A 98 -14.30 18.07 -6.49
CA THR A 98 -13.61 18.28 -5.21
C THR A 98 -13.18 19.73 -5.06
N TYR A 99 -12.65 20.11 -3.90
CA TYR A 99 -12.16 21.47 -3.62
C TYR A 99 -10.76 21.75 -4.19
N GLY A 100 -10.21 20.83 -4.98
CA GLY A 100 -8.84 20.91 -5.48
C GLY A 100 -8.09 19.61 -5.25
N SER A 101 -6.95 19.49 -5.92
CA SER A 101 -6.14 18.29 -5.93
C SER A 101 -4.69 18.61 -5.58
N PHE A 102 -3.94 17.58 -5.20
CA PHE A 102 -2.51 17.68 -5.00
C PHE A 102 -1.81 16.40 -5.43
N THR A 103 -0.58 16.56 -5.89
CA THR A 103 0.30 15.47 -6.31
C THR A 103 1.71 15.74 -5.82
N GLN A 104 2.67 14.88 -6.18
CA GLN A 104 4.09 15.17 -5.91
C GLN A 104 4.59 16.48 -6.54
N LYS A 105 3.89 17.01 -7.55
CA LYS A 105 4.26 18.24 -8.26
C LYS A 105 3.74 19.52 -7.60
N GLY A 106 2.80 19.42 -6.65
CA GLY A 106 2.19 20.59 -6.02
C GLY A 106 0.69 20.41 -5.76
N CYS A 107 0.06 21.47 -5.30
CA CYS A 107 -1.36 21.58 -5.06
C CYS A 107 -2.01 22.51 -6.08
N THR A 108 -3.31 22.35 -6.30
CA THR A 108 -4.13 23.22 -7.15
C THR A 108 -5.56 23.24 -6.64
N ASP A 109 -6.23 24.38 -6.75
CA ASP A 109 -7.65 24.57 -6.44
C ASP A 109 -8.39 25.43 -7.47
N PHE A 110 -7.68 25.76 -8.54
CA PHE A 110 -8.14 26.59 -9.63
C PHE A 110 -8.33 25.70 -10.85
N ASP A 111 -9.56 25.64 -11.38
CA ASP A 111 -9.97 25.00 -12.65
C ASP A 111 -9.01 23.91 -13.15
N SER A 112 -8.93 22.82 -12.40
CA SER A 112 -7.97 21.76 -12.64
C SER A 112 -8.58 20.38 -12.54
N VAL A 113 -7.87 19.41 -13.14
CA VAL A 113 -8.21 18.00 -13.12
C VAL A 113 -6.99 17.18 -12.72
N CYS A 114 -7.20 16.26 -11.79
CA CYS A 114 -6.25 15.23 -11.39
C CYS A 114 -6.80 13.86 -11.76
N LEU A 115 -6.01 13.06 -12.49
CA LEU A 115 -6.37 11.72 -12.92
C LEU A 115 -5.42 10.70 -12.31
N LEU A 116 -5.99 9.68 -11.68
CA LEU A 116 -5.31 8.45 -11.30
C LEU A 116 -5.64 7.37 -12.33
N GLY A 117 -4.67 6.99 -13.15
CA GLY A 117 -4.75 5.80 -13.99
C GLY A 117 -4.38 4.56 -13.19
N ILE A 118 -5.25 3.55 -13.25
CA ILE A 118 -5.06 2.23 -12.65
C ILE A 118 -4.97 1.22 -13.79
N GLY A 119 -3.88 0.45 -13.85
CA GLY A 119 -3.66 -0.50 -14.93
C GLY A 119 -2.64 -1.59 -14.62
N GLY A 120 -2.29 -2.34 -15.66
CA GLY A 120 -1.45 -3.53 -15.53
C GLY A 120 -2.25 -4.84 -15.59
N LYS A 121 -1.55 -5.97 -15.61
CA LYS A 121 -2.15 -7.31 -15.76
C LYS A 121 -2.59 -7.92 -14.43
N GLY A 122 -1.89 -7.59 -13.34
CA GLY A 122 -2.14 -8.02 -11.96
C GLY A 122 -3.14 -7.17 -11.19
N VAL A 123 -3.87 -6.24 -11.85
CA VAL A 123 -5.01 -5.54 -11.25
C VAL A 123 -6.30 -5.74 -12.04
N GLN A 124 -7.38 -5.95 -11.32
CA GLN A 124 -8.73 -6.06 -11.81
C GLN A 124 -9.62 -5.02 -11.13
N THR A 125 -10.56 -4.47 -11.89
CA THR A 125 -11.45 -3.41 -11.43
C THR A 125 -12.90 -3.81 -11.64
N SER A 126 -13.77 -3.44 -10.72
CA SER A 126 -15.23 -3.51 -10.90
C SER A 126 -15.86 -2.30 -10.25
N ALA A 127 -16.56 -1.49 -11.04
CA ALA A 127 -17.21 -0.28 -10.56
C ALA A 127 -18.74 -0.34 -10.68
N ARG A 128 -19.46 0.25 -9.72
CA ARG A 128 -20.92 0.34 -9.67
C ARG A 128 -21.37 1.72 -9.22
N LEU A 129 -22.58 2.08 -9.63
CA LEU A 129 -23.24 3.36 -9.32
C LEU A 129 -24.55 3.08 -8.56
N ALA A 130 -24.79 3.86 -7.52
CA ALA A 130 -26.08 4.10 -6.91
C ALA A 130 -26.48 5.54 -7.23
N LYS A 131 -27.76 5.75 -7.55
CA LYS A 131 -28.34 7.04 -7.90
C LYS A 131 -29.56 7.27 -7.03
N GLU A 132 -30.02 8.50 -6.96
CA GLU A 132 -31.28 8.85 -6.29
C GLU A 132 -31.26 8.38 -4.83
N MET A 133 -30.13 8.58 -4.14
CA MET A 133 -29.97 8.21 -2.73
C MET A 133 -30.95 8.96 -1.82
N GLY A 134 -31.55 10.05 -2.31
CA GLY A 134 -32.60 10.80 -1.67
C GLY A 134 -32.12 11.63 -0.49
N THR A 135 -30.85 12.05 -0.44
CA THR A 135 -30.33 12.78 0.72
C THR A 135 -29.75 14.15 0.41
N SER A 136 -29.61 14.51 -0.87
CA SER A 136 -29.08 15.80 -1.32
C SER A 136 -29.83 17.01 -0.74
N LYS A 137 -31.16 16.90 -0.57
CA LYS A 137 -32.01 17.99 -0.03
C LYS A 137 -32.30 17.92 1.47
N LEU A 138 -31.78 16.91 2.16
CA LEU A 138 -32.02 16.69 3.60
C LEU A 138 -30.95 17.35 4.45
N THR A 139 -31.29 17.83 5.64
CA THR A 139 -30.32 18.37 6.60
C THR A 139 -30.12 17.40 7.77
N PHE A 140 -28.90 17.31 8.28
CA PHE A 140 -28.63 16.37 9.38
C PHE A 140 -29.38 16.75 10.67
N GLU A 141 -29.61 18.04 10.90
CA GLU A 141 -30.34 18.55 12.07
C GLU A 141 -31.81 18.09 12.12
N ASN A 142 -32.48 18.06 10.96
CA ASN A 142 -33.92 17.79 10.89
C ASN A 142 -34.25 16.35 10.46
N ASP A 143 -33.37 15.72 9.68
CA ASP A 143 -33.70 14.51 8.92
C ASP A 143 -32.78 13.32 9.26
N GLN A 144 -32.11 13.33 10.41
CA GLN A 144 -31.04 12.36 10.73
C GLN A 144 -31.46 10.89 10.53
N ASP A 145 -32.63 10.50 11.03
CA ASP A 145 -33.11 9.11 10.93
C ASP A 145 -33.43 8.71 9.49
N LEU A 146 -34.03 9.62 8.70
CA LEU A 146 -34.31 9.39 7.29
C LEU A 146 -33.03 9.32 6.46
N ILE A 147 -32.05 10.18 6.74
CA ILE A 147 -30.72 10.14 6.12
C ILE A 147 -30.05 8.81 6.43
N ARG A 148 -30.10 8.35 7.69
CA ARG A 148 -29.53 7.07 8.12
C ARG A 148 -30.14 5.91 7.34
N GLU A 149 -31.47 5.83 7.31
CA GLU A 149 -32.22 4.80 6.58
C GLU A 149 -31.81 4.76 5.10
N ARG A 150 -31.86 5.92 4.44
CA ARG A 150 -31.59 6.04 3.00
C ARG A 150 -30.15 5.70 2.64
N LEU A 151 -29.17 6.20 3.38
CA LEU A 151 -27.77 5.93 3.07
C LEU A 151 -27.33 4.52 3.45
N HIS A 152 -27.92 3.92 4.49
CA HIS A 152 -27.75 2.49 4.76
C HIS A 152 -28.24 1.66 3.57
N ALA A 153 -29.45 1.94 3.07
CA ALA A 153 -30.02 1.23 1.94
C ALA A 153 -29.21 1.45 0.66
N ALA A 154 -28.81 2.69 0.36
CA ALA A 154 -28.00 3.02 -0.80
C ALA A 154 -26.62 2.34 -0.76
N GLY A 155 -25.97 2.30 0.40
CA GLY A 155 -24.68 1.64 0.59
C GLY A 155 -24.77 0.12 0.40
N GLU A 156 -25.81 -0.50 0.97
CA GLU A 156 -26.08 -1.93 0.82
C GLU A 156 -26.41 -2.30 -0.63
N GLU A 157 -27.24 -1.51 -1.32
CA GLU A 157 -27.55 -1.68 -2.74
C GLU A 157 -26.29 -1.54 -3.61
N LEU A 158 -25.50 -0.48 -3.39
CA LEU A 158 -24.28 -0.20 -4.14
C LEU A 158 -23.28 -1.35 -4.02
N ALA A 159 -23.02 -1.79 -2.79
CA ALA A 159 -22.11 -2.89 -2.53
C ALA A 159 -22.66 -4.22 -3.03
N GLY A 160 -23.97 -4.47 -2.92
CA GLY A 160 -24.63 -5.67 -3.44
C GLY A 160 -24.54 -5.83 -4.96
N LYS A 161 -24.37 -4.73 -5.71
CA LYS A 161 -24.09 -4.77 -7.16
C LYS A 161 -22.67 -5.24 -7.49
N LEU A 162 -21.74 -5.22 -6.53
CA LEU A 162 -20.38 -5.73 -6.68
C LEU A 162 -20.36 -7.24 -6.44
N LYS A 163 -19.89 -8.00 -7.43
CA LYS A 163 -19.66 -9.44 -7.24
C LYS A 163 -18.37 -9.62 -6.45
N ARG A 164 -18.48 -9.86 -5.14
CA ARG A 164 -17.34 -10.10 -4.26
C ARG A 164 -16.55 -11.34 -4.68
N ARG A 165 -15.22 -11.22 -4.57
CA ARG A 165 -14.25 -12.28 -4.81
C ARG A 165 -13.23 -12.28 -3.68
N ASP A 166 -12.59 -13.42 -3.44
CA ASP A 166 -11.56 -13.55 -2.41
C ASP A 166 -10.31 -12.69 -2.71
N ALA A 167 -10.08 -12.39 -3.99
CA ALA A 167 -8.98 -11.54 -4.44
C ALA A 167 -9.27 -10.03 -4.30
N ASP A 168 -10.47 -9.62 -3.90
CA ASP A 168 -10.79 -8.20 -3.69
C ASP A 168 -10.03 -7.67 -2.46
N LYS A 169 -9.39 -6.51 -2.59
CA LYS A 169 -8.44 -5.96 -1.60
C LYS A 169 -8.79 -4.56 -1.11
N LEU A 170 -9.47 -3.75 -1.92
CA LEU A 170 -9.78 -2.36 -1.59
C LEU A 170 -11.06 -1.90 -2.30
N LEU A 171 -11.92 -1.20 -1.57
CA LEU A 171 -13.03 -0.45 -2.15
C LEU A 171 -12.73 1.06 -2.09
N ILE A 172 -12.75 1.73 -3.24
CA ILE A 172 -12.74 3.19 -3.32
C ILE A 172 -14.19 3.67 -3.47
N LEU A 173 -14.66 4.49 -2.54
CA LEU A 173 -16.04 5.00 -2.47
C LEU A 173 -16.05 6.52 -2.65
N ILE A 174 -16.75 7.01 -3.67
CA ILE A 174 -16.93 8.44 -3.93
C ILE A 174 -18.42 8.74 -3.97
N ALA A 175 -18.88 9.74 -3.22
CA ALA A 175 -20.31 9.95 -3.02
C ALA A 175 -20.71 11.42 -2.88
N ASP A 176 -21.93 11.74 -3.31
CA ASP A 176 -22.66 12.93 -2.87
C ASP A 176 -23.33 12.63 -1.51
N ALA A 177 -22.52 12.62 -0.45
CA ALA A 177 -22.98 12.28 0.90
C ALA A 177 -22.21 13.07 1.97
N HIS A 178 -22.12 14.39 1.82
CA HIS A 178 -21.32 15.27 2.68
C HIS A 178 -21.34 14.92 4.19
N SER A 179 -20.19 14.98 4.85
CA SER A 179 -20.08 14.74 6.30
C SER A 179 -21.06 15.61 7.10
N PRO A 180 -21.75 15.07 8.12
CA PRO A 180 -21.58 13.74 8.72
C PRO A 180 -22.38 12.61 8.06
N LYS A 181 -23.06 12.84 6.92
CA LYS A 181 -23.96 11.84 6.30
C LYS A 181 -23.22 10.58 5.83
N VAL A 182 -22.01 10.73 5.30
CA VAL A 182 -21.19 9.65 4.71
C VAL A 182 -20.99 8.44 5.64
N GLN A 183 -20.98 8.64 6.95
CA GLN A 183 -20.87 7.54 7.92
C GLN A 183 -21.93 6.47 7.68
N PHE A 184 -23.17 6.88 7.42
CA PHE A 184 -24.27 5.95 7.17
C PHE A 184 -24.12 5.23 5.83
N LEU A 185 -23.58 5.89 4.81
CA LEU A 185 -23.30 5.22 3.53
C LEU A 185 -22.24 4.12 3.69
N VAL A 186 -21.17 4.41 4.43
CA VAL A 186 -20.09 3.45 4.74
C VAL A 186 -20.63 2.27 5.54
N GLU A 187 -21.47 2.51 6.55
CA GLU A 187 -22.13 1.45 7.32
C GLU A 187 -23.00 0.55 6.43
N GLY A 188 -23.75 1.12 5.50
CA GLY A 188 -24.54 0.37 4.51
C GLY A 188 -23.66 -0.55 3.65
N VAL A 189 -22.55 -0.02 3.13
CA VAL A 189 -21.57 -0.79 2.36
C VAL A 189 -20.99 -1.93 3.19
N GLN A 190 -20.64 -1.68 4.46
CA GLN A 190 -20.06 -2.67 5.38
C GLN A 190 -20.97 -3.86 5.68
N LYS A 191 -22.29 -3.69 5.60
CA LYS A 191 -23.24 -4.83 5.71
C LYS A 191 -22.99 -5.90 4.65
N VAL A 192 -22.44 -5.51 3.50
CA VAL A 192 -22.13 -6.43 2.38
C VAL A 192 -20.64 -6.80 2.36
N VAL A 193 -19.75 -5.82 2.53
CA VAL A 193 -18.31 -6.05 2.34
C VAL A 193 -17.58 -6.57 3.59
N GLY A 194 -18.20 -6.45 4.75
CA GLY A 194 -17.62 -6.73 6.06
C GLY A 194 -16.95 -5.51 6.68
N LYS A 195 -16.98 -5.43 8.02
CA LYS A 195 -16.44 -4.33 8.83
C LYS A 195 -14.91 -4.17 8.74
N ASP A 196 -14.21 -5.27 8.49
CA ASP A 196 -12.74 -5.32 8.38
C ASP A 196 -12.24 -5.11 6.95
N PHE A 197 -13.14 -4.93 5.97
CA PHE A 197 -12.74 -4.75 4.59
C PHE A 197 -12.24 -3.32 4.36
N PRO A 198 -11.08 -3.11 3.69
CA PRO A 198 -10.55 -1.77 3.44
C PRO A 198 -11.48 -0.93 2.55
N ILE A 199 -11.93 0.21 3.06
CA ILE A 199 -12.69 1.21 2.30
C ILE A 199 -11.96 2.54 2.42
N THR A 200 -11.72 3.19 1.28
CA THR A 200 -11.18 4.55 1.22
C THR A 200 -12.00 5.42 0.27
N GLY A 201 -11.80 6.72 0.30
CA GLY A 201 -12.41 7.65 -0.65
C GLY A 201 -12.87 8.92 0.02
N GLY A 202 -13.81 9.61 -0.61
CA GLY A 202 -14.30 10.88 -0.11
C GLY A 202 -15.56 11.37 -0.80
N CYS A 203 -16.22 12.33 -0.19
CA CYS A 203 -17.44 12.90 -0.73
C CYS A 203 -17.13 13.99 -1.75
N ALA A 204 -17.80 13.90 -2.91
CA ALA A 204 -17.73 14.91 -3.94
C ALA A 204 -18.40 16.20 -3.46
N ASN A 205 -17.68 17.31 -3.57
CA ASN A 205 -18.17 18.67 -3.35
C ASN A 205 -17.08 19.65 -3.79
N LYS A 206 -17.43 20.63 -4.63
CA LYS A 206 -16.57 21.78 -4.93
C LYS A 206 -17.15 23.07 -4.35
N ASN A 207 -18.46 23.26 -4.45
CA ASN A 207 -19.19 24.36 -3.81
C ASN A 207 -20.58 23.88 -3.37
N ALA A 208 -21.25 24.67 -2.52
CA ALA A 208 -22.61 24.39 -2.11
C ALA A 208 -23.53 24.18 -3.34
N GLY A 209 -24.12 22.99 -3.44
CA GLY A 209 -24.97 22.61 -4.57
C GLY A 209 -24.24 22.12 -5.83
N GLN A 210 -22.91 21.97 -5.79
CA GLN A 210 -22.09 21.43 -6.88
C GLN A 210 -21.43 20.11 -6.45
N THR A 211 -22.26 19.12 -6.18
CA THR A 211 -21.87 17.78 -5.70
C THR A 211 -22.03 16.76 -6.82
N PHE A 212 -21.03 16.69 -7.70
CA PHE A 212 -21.07 15.80 -8.86
C PHE A 212 -20.19 14.57 -8.68
N VAL A 213 -20.80 13.39 -8.83
CA VAL A 213 -20.11 12.11 -8.95
C VAL A 213 -20.04 11.73 -10.43
N TYR A 214 -18.88 11.28 -10.89
CA TYR A 214 -18.66 10.86 -12.26
C TYR A 214 -18.67 9.34 -12.37
N PHE A 215 -19.37 8.81 -13.37
CA PHE A 215 -19.33 7.39 -13.70
C PHE A 215 -19.57 7.17 -15.19
N ARG A 216 -18.67 6.44 -15.82
CA ARG A 216 -18.70 6.08 -17.24
C ARG A 216 -18.79 7.28 -18.20
N GLY A 217 -18.11 8.38 -17.86
CA GLY A 217 -18.12 9.62 -18.63
C GLY A 217 -19.41 10.45 -18.47
N GLU A 218 -20.24 10.14 -17.48
CA GLU A 218 -21.45 10.91 -17.16
C GLU A 218 -21.37 11.50 -15.74
N MET A 219 -22.15 12.55 -15.53
CA MET A 219 -22.21 13.35 -14.30
C MET A 219 -23.52 13.08 -13.56
N TYR A 220 -23.44 12.78 -12.28
CA TYR A 220 -24.59 12.42 -11.43
C TYR A 220 -24.60 13.25 -10.15
N GLU A 221 -25.80 13.63 -9.73
CA GLU A 221 -26.11 14.25 -8.44
C GLU A 221 -26.85 13.23 -7.56
N ASP A 222 -26.81 13.37 -6.23
CA ASP A 222 -27.48 12.46 -5.29
C ASP A 222 -27.13 10.98 -5.55
N ALA A 223 -25.83 10.74 -5.79
CA ALA A 223 -25.28 9.48 -6.26
C ALA A 223 -24.01 9.06 -5.52
N ALA A 224 -23.67 7.78 -5.61
CA ALA A 224 -22.41 7.24 -5.11
C ALA A 224 -21.84 6.19 -6.07
N VAL A 225 -20.53 6.22 -6.27
CA VAL A 225 -19.79 5.24 -7.06
C VAL A 225 -18.83 4.45 -6.17
N ALA A 226 -18.83 3.14 -6.34
CA ALA A 226 -17.90 2.24 -5.67
C ALA A 226 -17.03 1.53 -6.72
N LEU A 227 -15.71 1.63 -6.55
CA LEU A 227 -14.69 0.96 -7.36
C LEU A 227 -13.98 -0.10 -6.52
N MET A 228 -14.23 -1.36 -6.82
CA MET A 228 -13.52 -2.49 -6.22
C MET A 228 -12.23 -2.76 -6.98
N LEU A 229 -11.13 -2.86 -6.25
CA LEU A 229 -9.82 -3.29 -6.75
C LEU A 229 -9.48 -4.68 -6.20
N ALA A 230 -8.99 -5.53 -7.09
CA ALA A 230 -8.49 -6.86 -6.79
C ALA A 230 -7.17 -7.10 -7.51
N GLY A 231 -6.25 -7.85 -6.92
CA GLY A 231 -4.96 -8.11 -7.54
C GLY A 231 -3.85 -8.45 -6.57
N ASP A 232 -2.65 -8.52 -7.13
CA ASP A 232 -1.41 -8.86 -6.42
C ASP A 232 -0.82 -7.60 -5.76
N PHE A 233 -1.58 -7.04 -4.83
CA PHE A 233 -1.16 -5.91 -4.02
C PHE A 233 -1.73 -5.98 -2.60
N ASP A 234 -1.02 -5.35 -1.69
CA ASP A 234 -1.42 -5.13 -0.32
C ASP A 234 -1.72 -3.65 -0.10
N VAL A 235 -2.63 -3.39 0.85
CA VAL A 235 -3.07 -2.04 1.18
C VAL A 235 -2.85 -1.76 2.65
N ALA A 236 -2.43 -0.53 2.96
CA ALA A 236 -2.41 -0.05 4.32
C ALA A 236 -3.08 1.33 4.40
N LEU A 237 -3.86 1.51 5.48
CA LEU A 237 -4.66 2.71 5.67
C LEU A 237 -4.31 3.39 6.99
N SER A 238 -4.42 4.72 6.99
CA SER A 238 -4.40 5.55 8.18
C SER A 238 -5.34 6.73 8.00
N GLY A 239 -5.84 7.25 9.12
CA GLY A 239 -6.55 8.51 9.16
C GLY A 239 -6.25 9.25 10.45
N ARG A 240 -6.22 10.58 10.38
CA ARG A 240 -5.98 11.43 11.56
C ARG A 240 -6.86 12.67 11.56
N MET A 241 -7.58 12.89 12.65
CA MET A 241 -8.37 14.09 12.86
C MET A 241 -7.52 15.26 13.36
N ALA A 242 -7.79 16.47 12.84
CA ALA A 242 -7.26 17.74 13.33
C ALA A 242 -8.07 18.91 12.75
N ASN A 243 -8.21 20.00 13.51
CA ASN A 243 -8.96 21.19 13.09
C ASN A 243 -8.29 22.52 13.49
N GLU A 244 -7.01 22.46 13.87
CA GLU A 244 -6.15 23.61 14.17
C GLU A 244 -4.93 23.59 13.25
N GLU A 245 -4.49 24.75 12.76
CA GLU A 245 -3.46 24.91 11.72
C GLU A 245 -2.24 23.98 11.90
N GLN A 246 -1.53 24.09 13.03
CA GLN A 246 -0.33 23.27 13.27
C GLN A 246 -0.66 21.78 13.45
N ALA A 247 -1.81 21.49 14.06
CA ALA A 247 -2.26 20.11 14.24
C ALA A 247 -2.60 19.46 12.90
N VAL A 248 -3.15 20.20 11.94
CA VAL A 248 -3.43 19.73 10.56
C VAL A 248 -2.13 19.32 9.87
N ILE A 249 -1.10 20.17 9.92
CA ILE A 249 0.22 19.87 9.33
C ILE A 249 0.84 18.63 10.00
N ASN A 250 0.86 18.59 11.33
CA ASN A 250 1.45 17.48 12.08
C ASN A 250 0.71 16.16 11.84
N SER A 251 -0.62 16.19 11.80
CA SER A 251 -1.43 15.00 11.57
C SER A 251 -1.29 14.47 10.13
N ALA A 252 -1.00 15.32 9.15
CA ALA A 252 -0.69 14.87 7.79
C ALA A 252 0.63 14.07 7.74
N ALA A 253 1.71 14.58 8.36
CA ALA A 253 2.96 13.83 8.49
C ALA A 253 2.77 12.52 9.28
N ASN A 254 2.06 12.58 10.41
CA ASN A 254 1.82 11.41 11.26
C ASN A 254 0.96 10.34 10.57
N GLY A 255 -0.07 10.75 9.83
CA GLY A 255 -0.92 9.86 9.04
C GLY A 255 -0.12 9.17 7.94
N ALA A 256 0.66 9.93 7.17
CA ALA A 256 1.55 9.39 6.14
C ALA A 256 2.55 8.38 6.73
N ALA A 257 3.17 8.71 7.86
CA ALA A 257 4.14 7.86 8.53
C ALA A 257 3.51 6.56 9.02
N GLU A 258 2.29 6.61 9.55
CA GLU A 258 1.57 5.41 9.98
C GLU A 258 1.21 4.52 8.79
N ALA A 259 0.70 5.09 7.70
CA ALA A 259 0.36 4.32 6.50
C ALA A 259 1.59 3.62 5.93
N LEU A 260 2.72 4.34 5.81
CA LEU A 260 4.00 3.73 5.39
C LEU A 260 4.47 2.63 6.35
N LYS A 261 4.40 2.86 7.67
CA LYS A 261 4.78 1.86 8.68
C LYS A 261 3.98 0.57 8.55
N LYS A 262 2.70 0.67 8.19
CA LYS A 262 1.80 -0.46 7.94
C LYS A 262 1.98 -1.09 6.55
N THR A 263 2.67 -0.41 5.63
CA THR A 263 2.85 -0.88 4.25
C THR A 263 3.86 -2.01 4.19
N VAL A 264 3.50 -3.10 3.51
CA VAL A 264 4.40 -4.22 3.25
C VAL A 264 5.01 -4.04 1.85
N GLY A 265 6.31 -3.73 1.80
CA GLY A 265 7.01 -3.46 0.55
C GLY A 265 7.03 -1.98 0.17
N ASP A 266 7.37 -1.70 -1.09
CA ASP A 266 7.48 -0.33 -1.59
C ASP A 266 6.13 0.08 -2.19
N PRO A 267 5.52 1.21 -1.76
CA PRO A 267 4.25 1.64 -2.32
C PRO A 267 4.39 2.00 -3.80
N ALA A 268 3.48 1.49 -4.64
CA ALA A 268 3.34 1.91 -6.03
C ALA A 268 2.51 3.20 -6.17
N VAL A 269 1.67 3.51 -5.18
CA VAL A 269 0.92 4.77 -5.10
C VAL A 269 0.48 5.03 -3.66
N VAL A 270 0.30 6.31 -3.33
CA VAL A 270 -0.43 6.79 -2.16
C VAL A 270 -1.66 7.55 -2.64
N LEU A 271 -2.83 7.17 -2.12
CA LEU A 271 -4.08 7.91 -2.26
C LEU A 271 -4.31 8.74 -1.00
N SER A 272 -4.70 10.00 -1.17
CA SER A 272 -4.93 10.93 -0.08
C SER A 272 -6.25 11.68 -0.23
N PHE A 273 -7.24 11.34 0.60
CA PHE A 273 -8.55 12.00 0.61
C PHE A 273 -8.63 12.87 1.87
N ASN A 274 -8.38 14.16 1.71
CA ASN A 274 -8.26 15.10 2.83
C ASN A 274 -9.50 15.97 2.94
N CYS A 275 -9.82 16.42 4.15
CA CYS A 275 -10.93 17.34 4.35
C CYS A 275 -10.61 18.75 3.86
N ALA A 276 -11.51 19.31 3.04
CA ALA A 276 -11.48 20.73 2.69
C ALA A 276 -11.61 21.65 3.92
N GLY A 277 -12.31 21.22 4.98
CA GLY A 277 -12.40 21.97 6.23
C GLY A 277 -11.04 22.14 6.92
N ARG A 278 -10.17 21.13 6.86
CA ARG A 278 -8.80 21.22 7.41
C ARG A 278 -7.95 22.16 6.59
N ARG A 279 -8.08 22.09 5.26
CA ARG A 279 -7.41 23.00 4.34
C ARG A 279 -7.72 24.45 4.68
N SER A 280 -8.97 24.76 5.04
CA SER A 280 -9.38 26.11 5.45
C SER A 280 -8.74 26.61 6.75
N LYS A 281 -7.98 25.77 7.48
CA LYS A 281 -7.23 26.16 8.68
C LYS A 281 -5.78 26.51 8.37
N LEU A 282 -5.30 26.20 7.17
CA LEU A 282 -3.93 26.45 6.76
C LEU A 282 -3.81 27.88 6.24
N LYS A 283 -2.77 28.60 6.66
CA LYS A 283 -2.40 29.87 6.01
C LYS A 283 -1.85 29.64 4.60
N ASN A 284 -1.12 28.54 4.44
CA ASN A 284 -0.53 28.07 3.20
C ASN A 284 -0.88 26.58 3.06
N TYR A 285 -1.75 26.23 2.10
CA TYR A 285 -2.28 24.86 2.05
C TYR A 285 -1.23 23.86 1.52
N GLU A 286 -0.19 24.34 0.87
CA GLU A 286 1.00 23.58 0.49
C GLU A 286 1.79 23.05 1.70
N ASP A 287 1.61 23.62 2.90
CA ASP A 287 2.28 23.12 4.11
C ASP A 287 1.84 21.70 4.47
N GLU A 288 0.57 21.35 4.22
CA GLU A 288 0.07 19.98 4.44
C GLU A 288 0.71 19.01 3.44
N LEU A 289 0.83 19.41 2.17
CA LEU A 289 1.55 18.62 1.16
C LEU A 289 3.03 18.47 1.52
N ALA A 290 3.71 19.55 1.92
CA ALA A 290 5.11 19.52 2.30
C ALA A 290 5.35 18.55 3.49
N ALA A 291 4.45 18.55 4.48
CA ALA A 291 4.50 17.63 5.60
C ALA A 291 4.35 16.16 5.16
N MET A 292 3.43 15.88 4.22
CA MET A 292 3.29 14.55 3.62
C MET A 292 4.56 14.15 2.86
N GLN A 293 5.10 15.02 2.01
CA GLN A 293 6.30 14.76 1.20
C GLN A 293 7.55 14.53 2.05
N GLY A 294 7.68 15.22 3.18
CA GLY A 294 8.79 15.00 4.13
C GLY A 294 8.85 13.57 4.67
N VAL A 295 7.73 12.85 4.66
CA VAL A 295 7.62 11.46 5.11
C VAL A 295 7.59 10.48 3.94
N LEU A 296 6.80 10.77 2.91
CA LEU A 296 6.61 9.90 1.74
C LEU A 296 7.82 9.88 0.81
N GLY A 297 8.66 10.91 0.85
CA GLY A 297 9.55 11.25 -0.25
C GLY A 297 8.76 11.77 -1.46
N LYS A 298 9.47 12.07 -2.55
CA LYS A 298 8.90 12.67 -3.76
C LYS A 298 8.75 11.70 -4.94
N ASP A 299 9.23 10.47 -4.79
CA ASP A 299 9.29 9.48 -5.87
C ASP A 299 8.00 8.65 -5.99
N VAL A 300 7.33 8.38 -4.86
CA VAL A 300 6.08 7.61 -4.86
C VAL A 300 4.95 8.44 -5.48
N PRO A 301 4.20 7.93 -6.47
CA PRO A 301 3.04 8.63 -7.00
C PRO A 301 2.03 8.97 -5.89
N LEU A 302 1.58 10.21 -5.84
CA LEU A 302 0.60 10.71 -4.89
C LEU A 302 -0.61 11.24 -5.66
N PHE A 303 -1.77 10.60 -5.48
CA PHE A 303 -3.07 11.13 -5.91
C PHE A 303 -3.79 11.68 -4.68
N GLY A 304 -3.95 13.00 -4.62
CA GLY A 304 -4.56 13.68 -3.50
C GLY A 304 -5.70 14.59 -3.92
N CYS A 305 -6.73 14.69 -3.09
CA CYS A 305 -7.80 15.67 -3.26
C CYS A 305 -8.40 16.15 -1.94
N TYR A 306 -8.95 17.37 -1.97
CA TYR A 306 -9.70 17.95 -0.86
C TYR A 306 -11.20 17.70 -1.05
N CYS A 307 -11.77 16.86 -0.21
CA CYS A 307 -13.14 16.40 -0.27
C CYS A 307 -13.90 16.79 1.00
N ALA A 308 -15.16 16.37 1.08
CA ALA A 308 -16.13 16.96 2.01
C ALA A 308 -16.81 15.86 2.85
N GLY A 309 -16.00 14.96 3.38
CA GLY A 309 -16.45 13.73 4.00
C GLY A 309 -15.51 12.60 3.60
N GLU A 310 -14.48 12.39 4.39
CA GLU A 310 -13.39 11.47 4.11
C GLU A 310 -13.75 10.07 4.57
N ILE A 311 -13.33 9.07 3.82
CA ILE A 311 -13.63 7.66 4.10
C ILE A 311 -12.31 6.92 4.34
N GLY A 312 -12.22 6.26 5.50
CA GLY A 312 -11.01 5.55 5.92
C GLY A 312 -11.01 5.27 7.43
N PRO A 313 -9.87 4.85 8.02
CA PRO A 313 -9.76 4.66 9.46
C PRO A 313 -9.99 5.97 10.21
N VAL A 314 -11.02 6.01 11.04
CA VAL A 314 -11.36 7.18 11.86
C VAL A 314 -10.78 7.06 13.26
N ASP A 315 -10.22 8.14 13.79
CA ASP A 315 -9.62 8.19 15.13
C ASP A 315 -10.42 9.04 16.12
N GLU A 316 -11.71 9.24 15.84
CA GLU A 316 -12.63 9.95 16.74
C GLU A 316 -12.83 9.18 18.06
N PRO A 317 -12.96 9.87 19.22
CA PRO A 317 -13.08 9.21 20.52
C PRO A 317 -14.23 8.21 20.63
N ASN A 318 -15.32 8.44 19.88
CA ASN A 318 -16.53 7.63 19.90
C ASN A 318 -16.64 6.69 18.69
N ALA A 319 -15.62 6.63 17.83
CA ALA A 319 -15.65 5.72 16.69
C ALA A 319 -15.66 4.26 17.17
N PRO A 320 -16.45 3.37 16.52
CA PRO A 320 -16.40 1.95 16.82
C PRO A 320 -14.99 1.40 16.59
N LYS A 321 -14.49 0.58 17.52
CA LYS A 321 -13.14 0.00 17.44
C LYS A 321 -13.07 -1.32 16.66
N ASP A 322 -14.22 -1.87 16.32
CA ASP A 322 -14.41 -3.13 15.59
C ASP A 322 -14.68 -2.91 14.09
N VAL A 323 -14.46 -1.69 13.57
CA VAL A 323 -14.58 -1.37 12.15
C VAL A 323 -13.27 -0.77 11.63
N LEU A 324 -12.85 -1.18 10.44
CA LEU A 324 -11.61 -0.68 9.84
C LEU A 324 -11.78 0.73 9.25
N SER A 325 -12.98 1.08 8.81
CA SER A 325 -13.24 2.34 8.11
C SER A 325 -14.56 2.96 8.55
N GLY A 326 -14.62 4.29 8.53
CA GLY A 326 -15.82 5.08 8.74
C GLY A 326 -15.86 6.25 7.75
N GLY A 327 -16.88 7.08 7.87
CA GLY A 327 -16.98 8.34 7.16
C GLY A 327 -16.99 9.50 8.15
N SER A 328 -16.07 10.45 8.01
CA SER A 328 -15.90 11.56 8.95
C SER A 328 -15.58 12.87 8.24
N GLY A 329 -15.60 13.97 8.99
CA GLY A 329 -15.01 15.24 8.55
C GLY A 329 -13.72 15.52 9.33
N TRP A 330 -12.99 16.56 8.96
CA TRP A 330 -11.76 16.96 9.65
C TRP A 330 -10.66 15.92 9.64
N HIS A 331 -10.64 14.96 8.71
CA HIS A 331 -9.58 13.96 8.61
C HIS A 331 -8.65 14.18 7.41
N VAL A 332 -7.41 13.74 7.58
CA VAL A 332 -6.49 13.40 6.49
C VAL A 332 -6.50 11.88 6.38
N MET A 333 -6.75 11.32 5.20
CA MET A 333 -6.84 9.87 4.99
C MET A 333 -5.77 9.42 4.00
N PHE A 334 -5.02 8.38 4.35
CA PHE A 334 -4.03 7.77 3.47
C PHE A 334 -4.40 6.33 3.16
N THR A 335 -4.26 5.96 1.89
CA THR A 335 -4.20 4.56 1.46
C THR A 335 -2.92 4.35 0.67
N THR A 336 -2.03 3.51 1.16
CA THR A 336 -0.88 3.03 0.39
C THR A 336 -1.27 1.75 -0.33
N ILE A 337 -0.85 1.63 -1.58
CA ILE A 337 -1.00 0.39 -2.35
C ILE A 337 0.40 -0.04 -2.77
N ALA A 338 0.84 -1.20 -2.27
CA ALA A 338 2.13 -1.79 -2.60
C ALA A 338 1.88 -3.09 -3.37
N PRO A 339 2.51 -3.29 -4.54
CA PRO A 339 2.48 -4.59 -5.20
C PRO A 339 2.97 -5.63 -4.21
N THR A 340 2.25 -6.75 -4.12
CA THR A 340 2.69 -7.87 -3.29
C THR A 340 3.99 -8.33 -3.91
N LYS A 341 5.13 -8.00 -3.28
CA LYS A 341 6.41 -8.61 -3.65
C LYS A 341 6.14 -10.10 -3.60
N ALA A 342 6.37 -10.82 -4.70
CA ALA A 342 6.22 -12.27 -4.75
C ALA A 342 6.75 -12.80 -3.41
N ALA A 343 5.87 -13.37 -2.60
CA ALA A 343 6.28 -13.90 -1.31
C ALA A 343 7.51 -14.75 -1.63
N LYS A 344 8.68 -14.41 -1.07
CA LYS A 344 9.81 -15.33 -1.18
C LYS A 344 9.23 -16.63 -0.69
N ALA A 345 9.15 -17.63 -1.57
CA ALA A 345 8.65 -18.93 -1.21
C ALA A 345 9.30 -19.27 0.15
N PRO A 346 8.52 -19.65 1.17
CA PRO A 346 9.06 -19.90 2.49
C PRO A 346 10.32 -20.74 2.27
N LYS A 347 11.46 -20.23 2.73
CA LYS A 347 12.72 -20.93 2.49
C LYS A 347 12.49 -22.36 2.98
N PRO A 348 12.80 -23.37 2.14
CA PRO A 348 12.64 -24.77 2.55
C PRO A 348 13.23 -24.91 3.96
N SER A 349 12.47 -25.46 4.90
CA SER A 349 12.82 -25.45 6.33
C SER A 349 12.59 -26.83 6.94
N ALA A 350 13.19 -27.05 8.11
CA ALA A 350 13.27 -28.36 8.73
C ALA A 350 13.14 -28.29 10.24
N ASN A 351 12.63 -29.39 10.82
CA ASN A 351 12.77 -29.65 12.26
C ASN A 351 14.11 -30.33 12.50
N VAL A 352 14.81 -29.91 13.56
CA VAL A 352 16.14 -30.45 13.87
C VAL A 352 16.22 -30.84 15.34
N SER A 353 16.61 -32.09 15.58
CA SER A 353 16.89 -32.63 16.90
C SER A 353 18.16 -33.46 16.87
N GLY A 354 18.67 -33.86 18.03
CA GLY A 354 19.89 -34.62 18.04
C GLY A 354 20.42 -34.95 19.42
N THR A 355 21.63 -35.49 19.45
CA THR A 355 22.35 -35.88 20.66
C THR A 355 23.79 -35.39 20.62
N ILE A 356 24.33 -35.02 21.79
CA ILE A 356 25.74 -34.67 21.94
C ILE A 356 26.35 -35.56 23.03
N THR A 357 27.50 -36.16 22.72
CA THR A 357 28.29 -36.95 23.67
C THR A 357 29.70 -36.38 23.82
N LEU A 358 30.34 -36.60 24.97
CA LEU A 358 31.74 -36.31 25.24
C LEU A 358 32.41 -37.57 25.78
N ASP A 359 33.46 -38.04 25.10
CA ASP A 359 34.17 -39.28 25.41
C ASP A 359 33.23 -40.49 25.59
N GLY A 360 32.20 -40.55 24.73
CA GLY A 360 31.19 -41.61 24.72
C GLY A 360 30.07 -41.49 25.76
N GLN A 361 30.06 -40.44 26.59
CA GLN A 361 29.00 -40.20 27.58
C GLN A 361 28.07 -39.05 27.14
N PRO A 362 26.76 -39.10 27.44
CA PRO A 362 25.86 -37.98 27.15
C PRO A 362 26.33 -36.67 27.77
N LEU A 363 26.33 -35.59 26.99
CA LEU A 363 26.83 -34.29 27.43
C LEU A 363 25.67 -33.37 27.79
N GLU A 364 25.34 -33.28 29.08
CA GLU A 364 24.32 -32.35 29.59
C GLU A 364 24.79 -30.88 29.54
N GLY A 365 23.88 -29.97 29.23
CA GLY A 365 24.06 -28.53 29.41
C GLY A 365 25.01 -27.86 28.43
N ALA A 366 25.43 -28.54 27.37
CA ALA A 366 26.16 -27.94 26.26
C ALA A 366 25.21 -27.12 25.38
N VAL A 367 25.70 -26.02 24.82
CA VAL A 367 24.98 -25.17 23.87
C VAL A 367 25.50 -25.49 22.48
N ILE A 368 24.62 -25.98 21.62
CA ILE A 368 24.88 -26.15 20.19
C ILE A 368 24.31 -24.96 19.42
N THR A 369 25.09 -24.44 18.48
CA THR A 369 24.68 -23.35 17.58
C THR A 369 24.96 -23.73 16.13
N LEU A 370 23.95 -23.57 15.28
CA LEU A 370 24.13 -23.58 13.83
C LEU A 370 24.54 -22.18 13.38
N VAL A 371 25.63 -22.11 12.61
CA VAL A 371 26.19 -20.87 12.09
C VAL A 371 26.16 -20.93 10.58
N SER A 372 25.65 -19.88 9.94
CA SER A 372 25.68 -19.75 8.48
C SER A 372 27.12 -19.75 7.96
N GLN A 373 27.30 -20.05 6.68
CA GLN A 373 28.61 -19.95 6.01
C GLN A 373 29.24 -18.54 6.11
N ALA A 374 28.42 -17.51 6.35
CA ALA A 374 28.87 -16.14 6.58
C ALA A 374 29.22 -15.83 8.07
N GLY A 375 29.23 -16.83 8.95
CA GLY A 375 29.61 -16.69 10.35
C GLY A 375 28.51 -16.17 11.28
N GLN A 376 27.26 -16.05 10.81
CA GLN A 376 26.13 -15.57 11.64
C GLN A 376 25.40 -16.74 12.32
N PRO A 377 25.09 -16.67 13.63
CA PRO A 377 24.24 -17.64 14.32
C PRO A 377 22.82 -17.68 13.73
N VAL A 378 22.31 -18.89 13.51
CA VAL A 378 21.00 -19.14 12.86
C VAL A 378 20.03 -19.84 13.80
N ALA A 379 20.50 -20.86 14.51
CA ALA A 379 19.69 -21.64 15.43
C ALA A 379 20.55 -22.13 16.61
N GLN A 380 19.92 -22.37 17.76
CA GLN A 380 20.60 -22.86 18.95
C GLN A 380 19.74 -23.77 19.81
N ALA A 381 20.39 -24.59 20.63
CA ALA A 381 19.75 -25.38 21.68
C ALA A 381 20.72 -25.66 22.83
N LYS A 382 20.17 -26.03 23.98
CA LYS A 382 20.93 -26.55 25.11
C LYS A 382 20.57 -28.02 25.31
N THR A 383 21.56 -28.87 25.54
CA THR A 383 21.35 -30.31 25.76
C THR A 383 20.76 -30.60 27.13
N ALA A 384 19.85 -31.57 27.19
CA ALA A 384 19.28 -32.14 28.41
C ALA A 384 20.25 -33.16 29.06
N ALA A 385 19.86 -33.72 30.21
CA ALA A 385 20.66 -34.67 30.99
C ALA A 385 21.07 -35.93 30.21
N ASP A 386 20.26 -36.36 29.25
CA ASP A 386 20.52 -37.49 28.34
C ASP A 386 21.27 -37.08 27.07
N GLY A 387 21.80 -35.85 27.01
CA GLY A 387 22.54 -35.31 25.88
C GLY A 387 21.67 -34.89 24.69
N ARG A 388 20.34 -35.04 24.76
CA ARG A 388 19.42 -34.69 23.66
C ARG A 388 19.20 -33.19 23.56
N TYR A 389 18.92 -32.70 22.35
CA TYR A 389 18.53 -31.32 22.08
C TYR A 389 17.51 -31.21 20.93
N VAL A 390 16.79 -30.09 20.91
CA VAL A 390 15.91 -29.68 19.80
C VAL A 390 16.25 -28.23 19.46
N LEU A 391 16.69 -27.98 18.24
CA LEU A 391 17.08 -26.65 17.80
C LEU A 391 15.85 -25.78 17.53
N LYS A 392 16.01 -24.49 17.82
CA LYS A 392 15.13 -23.41 17.38
C LYS A 392 15.98 -22.32 16.77
N THR A 393 15.42 -21.54 15.86
CA THR A 393 16.09 -20.33 15.38
C THR A 393 16.43 -19.40 16.56
N ILE A 394 17.35 -18.46 16.37
CA ILE A 394 17.66 -17.46 17.42
C ILE A 394 16.40 -16.68 17.85
N ALA A 395 15.41 -16.53 16.96
CA ALA A 395 14.12 -15.91 17.25
C ALA A 395 13.09 -16.84 17.94
N GLY A 396 13.42 -18.13 18.14
CA GLY A 396 12.58 -19.11 18.83
C GLY A 396 11.69 -19.98 17.94
N ASP A 397 11.83 -19.91 16.62
CA ASP A 397 11.04 -20.70 15.66
C ASP A 397 11.56 -22.15 15.57
N PRO A 398 10.70 -23.20 15.68
CA PRO A 398 11.10 -24.58 15.44
C PRO A 398 11.51 -24.90 13.99
N GLN A 399 11.08 -24.12 12.99
CA GLN A 399 11.39 -24.34 11.58
C GLN A 399 12.69 -23.63 11.19
N ILE A 400 13.75 -24.40 10.99
CA ILE A 400 15.08 -23.88 10.68
C ILE A 400 15.29 -23.91 9.16
N PRO A 401 15.82 -22.85 8.53
CA PRO A 401 16.10 -22.87 7.09
C PRO A 401 17.00 -24.05 6.69
N ALA A 402 16.62 -24.75 5.63
CA ALA A 402 17.41 -25.79 5.00
C ALA A 402 18.69 -25.21 4.38
N GLY A 403 19.73 -26.03 4.26
CA GLY A 403 21.02 -25.66 3.69
C GLY A 403 22.20 -26.06 4.57
N GLN A 404 23.39 -25.58 4.21
CA GLN A 404 24.64 -25.93 4.85
C GLN A 404 25.02 -24.98 5.97
N PHE A 405 25.35 -25.54 7.14
CA PHE A 405 25.73 -24.82 8.34
C PHE A 405 27.04 -25.35 8.90
N LEU A 406 27.80 -24.44 9.51
CA LEU A 406 28.86 -24.78 10.46
C LEU A 406 28.20 -25.02 11.83
N VAL A 407 28.81 -25.87 12.65
CA VAL A 407 28.28 -26.18 13.98
C VAL A 407 29.32 -25.83 15.03
N THR A 408 28.88 -25.09 16.05
CA THR A 408 29.67 -24.89 17.27
C THR A 408 28.97 -25.50 18.47
N ILE A 409 29.78 -26.00 19.39
CA ILE A 409 29.33 -26.61 20.65
C ILE A 409 30.21 -26.05 21.76
N SER A 410 29.59 -25.40 22.74
CA SER A 410 30.26 -24.84 23.92
C SER A 410 29.61 -25.35 25.19
N LYS A 411 30.36 -25.40 26.29
CA LYS A 411 29.82 -25.67 27.61
C LYS A 411 30.58 -24.86 28.64
N THR A 412 29.96 -23.82 29.15
CA THR A 412 30.59 -22.96 30.15
C THR A 412 30.16 -23.30 31.58
N ALA A 413 31.04 -23.04 32.53
CA ALA A 413 30.72 -23.05 33.96
C ALA A 413 31.22 -21.76 34.63
N LYS A 414 30.45 -21.25 35.59
CA LYS A 414 30.86 -20.10 36.40
C LYS A 414 32.03 -20.49 37.30
N THR A 415 33.09 -19.70 37.29
CA THR A 415 34.16 -19.82 38.29
C THR A 415 33.82 -19.00 39.52
N GLY A 416 34.17 -19.46 40.72
CA GLY A 416 33.85 -18.78 42.00
C GLY A 416 34.48 -17.39 42.20
N GLU A 417 35.15 -16.82 41.20
CA GLU A 417 35.74 -15.48 41.19
C GLU A 417 35.11 -14.63 40.06
N GLY A 418 34.03 -13.91 40.38
CA GLY A 418 33.33 -12.97 39.47
C GLY A 418 32.45 -13.63 38.39
N ASP A 419 31.82 -12.82 37.53
CA ASP A 419 30.97 -13.25 36.40
C ASP A 419 31.77 -13.89 35.23
N LYS A 420 32.97 -14.42 35.51
CA LYS A 420 33.78 -15.08 34.49
C LYS A 420 33.31 -16.53 34.30
N GLU A 421 32.95 -16.83 33.06
CA GLU A 421 32.61 -18.17 32.61
C GLU A 421 33.85 -18.86 32.02
N LYS A 422 34.10 -20.12 32.42
CA LYS A 422 35.17 -20.96 31.89
C LYS A 422 34.59 -21.98 30.92
N GLU A 423 35.14 -22.04 29.71
CA GLU A 423 34.85 -23.08 28.73
C GLU A 423 35.35 -24.44 29.24
N LEU A 424 34.50 -25.45 29.17
CA LEU A 424 34.76 -26.82 29.64
C LEU A 424 35.08 -27.77 28.49
N LEU A 425 34.84 -27.37 27.24
CA LEU A 425 35.17 -28.16 26.05
C LEU A 425 36.47 -27.66 25.40
N PRO A 426 37.17 -28.50 24.60
CA PRO A 426 38.25 -28.02 23.76
C PRO A 426 37.79 -26.88 22.85
N MET A 427 38.57 -25.78 22.82
CA MET A 427 38.24 -24.55 22.09
C MET A 427 37.95 -24.75 20.59
N LYS A 428 38.40 -25.86 20.00
CA LYS A 428 38.08 -26.25 18.61
C LYS A 428 36.57 -26.35 18.35
N TYR A 429 35.77 -26.77 19.34
CA TYR A 429 34.33 -26.93 19.15
C TYR A 429 33.54 -25.62 19.28
N ALA A 430 34.05 -24.64 20.03
CA ALA A 430 33.36 -23.36 20.27
C ALA A 430 33.54 -22.33 19.13
N ASN A 431 34.41 -22.61 18.16
CA ASN A 431 34.79 -21.66 17.11
C ASN A 431 34.37 -22.20 15.73
N PRO A 432 33.54 -21.47 14.94
CA PRO A 432 33.04 -21.95 13.66
C PRO A 432 34.13 -22.23 12.61
N GLN A 433 35.28 -21.57 12.72
CA GLN A 433 36.41 -21.71 11.79
C GLN A 433 37.33 -22.89 12.14
N THR A 434 37.30 -23.35 13.39
CA THR A 434 38.15 -24.47 13.85
C THR A 434 37.36 -25.73 14.20
N SER A 435 36.03 -25.63 14.30
CA SER A 435 35.14 -26.77 14.40
C SER A 435 35.10 -27.51 13.07
N SER A 436 35.34 -28.82 13.10
CA SER A 436 35.22 -29.68 11.93
C SER A 436 33.77 -30.06 11.59
N PHE A 437 32.81 -29.65 12.41
CA PHE A 437 31.41 -30.03 12.24
C PHE A 437 30.69 -29.14 11.24
N THR A 438 30.14 -29.78 10.21
CA THR A 438 29.22 -29.17 9.24
C THR A 438 28.00 -30.05 9.09
N VAL A 439 26.86 -29.44 8.81
CA VAL A 439 25.60 -30.16 8.57
C VAL A 439 24.87 -29.56 7.39
N GLU A 440 24.19 -30.41 6.65
CA GLU A 440 23.24 -30.01 5.61
C GLU A 440 21.84 -30.37 6.09
N LEU A 441 21.00 -29.36 6.29
CA LEU A 441 19.61 -29.56 6.68
C LEU A 441 18.75 -29.77 5.44
N VAL A 442 18.05 -30.90 5.40
CA VAL A 442 17.10 -31.25 4.34
C VAL A 442 15.71 -30.73 4.71
N ALA A 443 15.09 -29.98 3.80
CA ALA A 443 13.76 -29.41 4.02
C ALA A 443 12.67 -30.46 4.17
N GLU A 444 11.61 -30.11 4.90
CA GLU A 444 10.40 -30.93 5.11
C GLU A 444 10.66 -32.31 5.74
N ALA A 445 11.86 -32.51 6.28
CA ALA A 445 12.27 -33.71 6.98
C ALA A 445 12.63 -33.42 8.44
N MET A 446 12.55 -34.46 9.28
CA MET A 446 13.21 -34.44 10.58
C MET A 446 14.70 -34.70 10.35
N ASN A 447 15.54 -33.74 10.75
CA ASN A 447 16.99 -33.91 10.70
C ASN A 447 17.45 -34.31 12.11
N GLU A 448 17.93 -35.54 12.25
CA GLU A 448 18.52 -36.04 13.50
C GLU A 448 20.05 -35.95 13.42
N LEU A 449 20.64 -35.13 14.28
CA LEU A 449 22.06 -34.77 14.22
C LEU A 449 22.80 -35.23 15.48
N ALA A 450 23.70 -36.20 15.34
CA ALA A 450 24.55 -36.68 16.43
C ALA A 450 25.96 -36.07 16.35
N PHE A 451 26.46 -35.55 17.47
CA PHE A 451 27.82 -35.04 17.59
C PHE A 451 28.56 -35.75 18.71
N GLU A 452 29.70 -36.34 18.37
CA GLU A 452 30.61 -36.99 19.32
C GLU A 452 31.84 -36.12 19.52
N LEU A 453 32.05 -35.65 20.75
CA LEU A 453 33.20 -34.85 21.13
C LEU A 453 34.23 -35.71 21.87
N THR A 454 35.49 -35.35 21.71
CA THR A 454 36.60 -35.87 22.52
C THR A 454 37.28 -34.77 23.33
N THR A 455 37.74 -35.10 24.53
CA THR A 455 38.58 -34.20 25.35
C THR A 455 40.02 -34.06 24.85
N ASN A 456 40.49 -35.04 24.06
CA ASN A 456 41.84 -35.09 23.47
C ASN A 456 41.97 -34.27 22.16
#